data_AF-A0A147I5E0-F1
#
_entry.id   AF-A0A147I5E0-F1
#
_cell.length_a   1.000
_cell.length_b   1.000
_cell.length_c   1.000
_cell.angle_alpha   90.00
_cell.angle_beta   90.00
_cell.angle_gamma   90.00
#
_symmetry.space_group_name_H-M   'P 1'
#
loop_
_entity.id
_entity.type
_entity.pdbx_description
1 polymer ?
#
loop_
_entity_poly.entity_id
_entity_poly.type
_entity_poly.pdbx_seq_one_letter_code
_entity_poly.pdbx_strand_id
1 'polypeptide(L)' 'MTDTLPLESAIMFAVAAVFALAGAWLLWQLRRPLGEARVYAYRMTGVMALSGGIVLAMSAAAMWQWSVEL' A
#
# COMPACT_ATOMS: atom_id res chain seq x y z
N MET A 1 19.59 -16.52 10.43
CA MET A 1 18.85 -15.89 9.30
C MET A 1 17.77 -14.99 9.87
N THR A 2 18.18 -13.97 10.62
CA THR A 2 17.37 -12.79 10.93
C THR A 2 18.22 -11.62 10.48
N ASP A 3 18.51 -11.60 9.18
CA ASP A 3 19.15 -10.46 8.55
C ASP A 3 18.15 -9.33 8.64
N THR A 4 18.42 -8.45 9.59
CA THR A 4 17.51 -7.44 10.08
C THR A 4 17.05 -6.60 8.90
N LEU A 5 15.74 -6.61 8.60
CA LEU A 5 15.13 -5.65 7.70
C LEU A 5 15.66 -4.25 8.08
N PRO A 6 16.38 -3.56 7.19
CA PRO A 6 16.87 -2.23 7.50
C PRO A 6 15.68 -1.35 7.86
N LEU A 7 15.83 -0.55 8.91
CA LEU A 7 14.72 0.18 9.54
C LEU A 7 13.93 1.01 8.53
N GLU A 8 14.63 1.59 7.56
CA GLU A 8 14.04 2.35 6.45
C GLU A 8 13.10 1.51 5.56
N SER A 9 13.53 0.32 5.14
CA SER A 9 12.71 -0.61 4.37
C SER A 9 11.51 -1.08 5.20
N ALA A 10 11.70 -1.35 6.50
CA ALA A 10 10.62 -1.74 7.40
C ALA A 10 9.54 -0.64 7.53
N ILE A 11 9.96 0.63 7.67
CA ILE A 11 9.05 1.78 7.72
C ILE A 11 8.29 1.91 6.40
N MET A 12 8.99 1.79 5.26
CA MET A 12 8.33 1.91 3.95
C MET A 12 7.34 0.76 3.69
N PHE A 13 7.63 -0.46 4.14
CA PHE A 13 6.66 -1.56 4.14
C PHE A 13 5.44 -1.25 5.01
N ALA A 14 5.62 -0.64 6.18
CA ALA A 14 4.50 -0.22 7.02
C ALA A 14 3.62 0.84 6.33
N VAL A 15 4.23 1.85 5.70
CA VAL A 15 3.50 2.87 4.93
C VAL A 15 2.77 2.24 3.73
N ALA A 16 3.44 1.34 3.01
CA ALA A 16 2.85 0.60 1.90
C ALA A 16 1.64 -0.23 2.36
N ALA A 17 1.74 -0.92 3.50
CA ALA A 17 0.66 -1.68 4.09
C ALA A 17 -0.54 -0.80 4.47
N VAL A 18 -0.30 0.37 5.08
CA VAL A 18 -1.38 1.32 5.41
C VAL A 18 -2.10 1.79 4.15
N PHE A 19 -1.36 2.15 3.09
CA PHE A 19 -1.94 2.56 1.81
C PHE A 19 -2.73 1.44 1.13
N ALA A 20 -2.17 0.23 1.09
CA ALA A 20 -2.83 -0.92 0.50
C ALA A 20 -4.10 -1.32 1.27
N LEU A 21 -4.05 -1.35 2.61
CA LEU A 21 -5.20 -1.67 3.44
C LEU A 21 -6.28 -0.59 3.37
N ALA A 22 -5.91 0.70 3.41
CA ALA A 22 -6.85 1.80 3.27
C ALA A 22 -7.51 1.81 1.89
N GLY A 23 -6.72 1.62 0.82
CA GLY A 23 -7.22 1.51 -0.55
C GLY A 23 -8.17 0.32 -0.74
N ALA A 24 -7.76 -0.87 -0.28
CA ALA A 24 -8.60 -2.07 -0.32
C ALA A 24 -9.87 -1.91 0.51
N TRP A 25 -9.80 -1.25 1.67
CA TRP A 25 -10.96 -0.97 2.52
C TRP A 25 -11.95 0.00 1.85
N LEU A 26 -11.48 1.05 1.20
CA LEU A 26 -12.33 1.95 0.40
C LEU A 26 -13.04 1.16 -0.72
N LEU A 27 -12.30 0.35 -1.46
CA LEU A 27 -12.87 -0.45 -2.53
C LEU A 27 -13.84 -1.54 -2.00
N TRP A 28 -13.59 -2.06 -0.81
CA TRP A 28 -14.49 -3.00 -0.14
C TRP A 28 -15.80 -2.34 0.31
N GLN A 29 -15.74 -1.11 0.82
CA GLN A 29 -16.95 -0.35 1.18
C GLN A 29 -17.85 -0.08 -0.02
N LEU A 30 -17.29 -0.04 -1.24
CA LEU A 30 -18.05 0.06 -2.48
C LEU A 30 -19.04 -1.09 -2.73
N ARG A 31 -18.91 -2.21 -2.00
CA ARG A 31 -19.87 -3.33 -2.04
C ARG A 31 -21.20 -2.99 -1.37
N ARG A 32 -21.30 -1.88 -0.64
CA ARG A 32 -22.53 -1.37 -0.02
C ARG A 32 -23.15 -0.27 -0.90
N PRO A 33 -24.50 -0.10 -0.86
CA PRO A 33 -25.15 1.00 -1.55
C PRO A 33 -24.69 2.33 -0.94
N LEU A 34 -24.01 3.14 -1.75
CA LEU A 34 -23.50 4.47 -1.40
C LEU A 34 -24.05 5.48 -2.41
N GLY A 35 -24.22 6.74 -2.00
CA GLY A 35 -24.64 7.80 -2.92
C GLY A 35 -23.61 8.03 -4.04
N GLU A 36 -24.06 8.47 -5.21
CA GLU A 36 -23.27 8.58 -6.45
C GLU A 36 -21.93 9.32 -6.26
N ALA A 37 -21.95 10.46 -5.54
CA ALA A 37 -20.74 11.23 -5.25
C ALA A 37 -19.69 10.45 -4.42
N ARG A 38 -20.13 9.62 -3.47
CA ARG A 38 -19.22 8.78 -2.66
C ARG A 38 -18.65 7.63 -3.47
N VAL A 39 -19.42 7.04 -4.38
CA VAL A 39 -18.94 5.95 -5.24
C VAL A 39 -17.79 6.43 -6.12
N TYR A 40 -17.91 7.62 -6.73
CA TYR A 40 -16.84 8.19 -7.54
C TYR A 40 -15.56 8.42 -6.72
N ALA A 41 -15.68 9.13 -5.60
CA ALA A 41 -14.54 9.42 -4.73
C ALA A 41 -13.87 8.15 -4.21
N TYR A 42 -14.65 7.15 -3.78
CA TYR A 42 -14.10 5.91 -3.25
C TYR A 42 -13.41 5.06 -4.32
N ARG A 43 -13.88 5.06 -5.58
CA ARG A 43 -13.20 4.39 -6.69
C ARG A 43 -11.86 5.05 -7.01
N MET A 44 -11.88 6.37 -7.17
CA MET A 44 -10.68 7.11 -7.57
C MET A 44 -9.61 7.04 -6.47
N THR A 45 -9.97 7.39 -5.23
CA THR A 45 -9.06 7.38 -4.10
C THR A 45 -8.66 5.95 -3.71
N GLY A 46 -9.58 4.99 -3.80
CA GLY A 46 -9.31 3.58 -3.50
C GLY A 46 -8.29 2.97 -4.45
N VAL A 47 -8.45 3.17 -5.76
CA VAL A 47 -7.49 2.68 -6.77
C VAL A 47 -6.15 3.39 -6.63
N MET A 48 -6.13 4.72 -6.50
CA MET A 48 -4.89 5.47 -6.34
C MET A 48 -4.11 5.06 -5.09
N ALA A 49 -4.80 4.88 -3.96
CA ALA A 49 -4.16 4.46 -2.71
C ALA A 49 -3.64 3.02 -2.80
N LEU A 50 -4.41 2.10 -3.41
CA LEU A 50 -3.98 0.72 -3.60
C LEU A 50 -2.75 0.64 -4.51
N SER A 51 -2.76 1.34 -5.66
CA SER A 51 -1.61 1.37 -6.56
C SER A 51 -0.38 1.99 -5.90
N GLY A 52 -0.56 3.06 -5.12
CA GLY A 52 0.52 3.68 -4.37
C GLY A 52 1.14 2.71 -3.35
N GLY A 53 0.30 1.98 -2.61
CA GLY A 53 0.76 0.95 -1.67
C GLY A 53 1.56 -0.16 -2.35
N ILE A 54 1.09 -0.65 -3.51
CA ILE A 54 1.80 -1.69 -4.28
C ILE A 54 3.16 -1.19 -4.76
N VAL A 55 3.21 0.01 -5.34
CA VAL A 55 4.47 0.59 -5.84
C VAL A 55 5.47 0.79 -4.69
N LEU A 56 5.02 1.32 -3.55
CA LEU A 56 5.86 1.48 -2.36
C LEU A 56 6.37 0.13 -1.85
N ALA A 57 5.54 -0.92 -1.84
CA ALA A 57 5.97 -2.25 -1.44
C ALA A 57 7.02 -2.82 -2.40
N MET A 58 6.88 -2.61 -3.72
CA MET A 58 7.90 -3.01 -4.70
C MET A 58 9.20 -2.23 -4.52
N SER A 59 9.13 -0.92 -4.28
CA SER A 59 10.31 -0.10 -3.97
C SER A 59 11.01 -0.55 -2.68
N ALA A 60 10.24 -0.92 -1.65
CA ALA A 60 10.77 -1.47 -0.40
C ALA A 60 11.46 -2.81 -0.59
N ALA A 61 10.87 -3.69 -1.40
CA ALA A 61 11.49 -4.96 -1.75
C ALA A 61 12.81 -4.76 -2.51
N ALA A 62 12.86 -3.81 -3.45
CA ALA A 62 14.08 -3.48 -4.19
C ALA A 62 15.18 -2.91 -3.28
N MET A 63 14.84 -2.00 -2.36
CA MET A 63 15.80 -1.48 -1.37
C MET A 63 16.29 -2.58 -0.42
N TRP A 64 15.40 -3.46 0.04
CA TRP A 64 15.78 -4.58 0.89
C TRP A 64 16.72 -5.54 0.15
N GLN A 65 16.43 -5.90 -1.10
CA GLN A 65 17.31 -6.73 -1.93
C GLN A 65 18.72 -6.15 -2.00
N TRP A 66 18.86 -4.86 -2.32
CA TRP A 66 20.17 -4.21 -2.42
C TRP A 66 20.90 -4.09 -1.08
N SER A 67 20.17 -4.06 0.04
CA SER A 67 20.76 -3.96 1.38
C SER A 67 21.30 -5.29 1.90
N VAL A 68 20.77 -6.43 1.42
CA VAL A 68 21.22 -7.78 1.83
C VAL A 68 22.35 -8.29 0.93
N GLU A 69 22.56 -7.68 -0.24
CA GLU A 69 23.61 -8.06 -1.20
C GLU A 69 24.97 -7.32 -0.96
N LEU A 70 25.09 -6.58 0.14
CA LEU A 70 26.30 -5.92 0.64
C LEU A 70 27.04 -6.78 1.67
#